data_AF-A0A450T910-F1
#
_entry.id   AF-A0A450T910-F1
#
_cell.length_a   1.000
_cell.length_b   1.000
_cell.length_c   1.000
_cell.angle_alpha   90.00
_cell.angle_beta   90.00
_cell.angle_gamma   90.00
#
_symmetry.space_group_name_H-M   'P 1'
#
loop_
_entity.id
_entity.type
_entity.pdbx_description
1 polymer ?
#
loop_
_entity_poly.entity_id
_entity_poly.type
_entity_poly.pdbx_seq_one_letter_code
_entity_poly.pdbx_strand_id
1 'polypeptide(L)' 'MSHDQNFKNLFLDYPLASLAFFAGEEAETIPPTAKITPVRQEQLKKRLGDRFREL' A
#
# COMPACT_ATOMS: atom_id res chain seq x y z
N MET A 1 13.26 5.73 -13.83
CA MET A 1 11.88 5.21 -13.75
C MET A 1 11.29 5.67 -12.44
N SER A 2 10.28 6.54 -12.47
CA SER A 2 9.66 7.07 -11.25
C SER A 2 8.96 5.92 -10.54
N HIS A 3 9.44 5.57 -9.35
CA HIS A 3 8.73 4.66 -8.47
C HIS A 3 7.46 5.38 -8.02
N ASP A 4 6.31 5.03 -8.59
CA ASP A 4 5.06 5.74 -8.32
C ASP A 4 4.66 5.56 -6.86
N GLN A 5 4.96 6.57 -6.05
CA GLN A 5 4.65 6.59 -4.64
C GLN A 5 3.14 6.72 -4.40
N ASN A 6 2.39 7.31 -5.33
CA ASN A 6 0.93 7.39 -5.23
C ASN A 6 0.32 6.00 -5.36
N PHE A 7 0.84 5.19 -6.29
CA PHE A 7 0.45 3.79 -6.45
C PHE A 7 0.69 2.98 -5.17
N LYS A 8 1.86 3.13 -4.53
CA LYS A 8 2.15 2.44 -3.26
C LYS A 8 1.23 2.91 -2.13
N ASN A 9 0.98 4.21 -2.01
CA ASN A 9 0.12 4.78 -0.97
C ASN A 9 -1.32 4.30 -1.07
N LEU A 10 -1.83 4.07 -2.28
CA LEU A 10 -3.19 3.56 -2.49
C LEU A 10 -3.43 2.22 -1.77
N PHE A 11 -2.48 1.28 -1.86
CA PHE A 11 -2.56 -0.02 -1.16
C PHE A 11 -2.42 0.08 0.35
N LEU A 12 -1.90 1.19 0.87
CA LEU A 12 -1.68 1.39 2.29
C LEU A 12 -2.91 2.01 2.96
N ASP A 13 -3.50 3.01 2.29
CA ASP A 13 -4.65 3.74 2.79
C ASP A 13 -5.96 2.98 2.47
N TYR A 14 -6.01 2.28 1.33
CA TYR A 14 -7.22 1.63 0.82
C TYR A 14 -6.93 0.20 0.31
N PRO A 15 -6.46 -0.73 1.17
CA PRO A 15 -5.97 -2.03 0.72
C PRO A 15 -7.03 -2.87 -0.01
N LEU A 16 -8.25 -2.99 0.55
CA LEU A 16 -9.32 -3.77 -0.08
C LEU A 16 -9.81 -3.15 -1.39
N ALA A 17 -10.00 -1.83 -1.42
CA ALA A 17 -10.44 -1.14 -2.63
C ALA A 17 -9.37 -1.18 -3.73
N SER A 18 -8.10 -1.10 -3.36
CA SER A 18 -6.97 -1.27 -4.29
C SER A 18 -6.98 -2.67 -4.88
N LEU A 19 -7.11 -3.71 -4.06
CA LEU A 19 -7.18 -5.09 -4.53
C LEU A 19 -8.41 -5.31 -5.43
N ALA A 20 -9.59 -4.81 -5.06
CA ALA A 20 -10.77 -4.91 -5.90
C ALA A 20 -10.61 -4.20 -7.25
N PHE A 21 -9.87 -3.08 -7.29
CA PHE A 21 -9.65 -2.32 -8.51
C PHE A 21 -8.59 -2.96 -9.43
N PHE A 22 -7.53 -3.55 -8.87
CA PHE A 22 -6.40 -4.09 -9.64
C PHE A 22 -6.43 -5.62 -9.83
N ALA A 23 -7.14 -6.35 -8.97
CA ALA A 23 -7.17 -7.82 -8.88
C ALA A 23 -8.57 -8.27 -8.42
N GLY A 24 -9.59 -7.92 -9.21
CA GLY A 24 -11.00 -8.04 -8.83
C GLY A 24 -11.43 -9.48 -8.49
N GLU A 25 -11.05 -10.46 -9.32
CA GLU A 25 -11.40 -11.86 -9.12
C GLU A 25 -10.77 -12.42 -7.83
N GLU A 26 -9.50 -12.08 -7.57
CA GLU A 26 -8.81 -12.49 -6.36
C GLU A 26 -9.37 -11.77 -5.12
N ALA A 27 -9.77 -10.51 -5.26
CA ALA A 27 -10.32 -9.71 -4.16
C ALA A 27 -11.68 -10.22 -3.66
N GLU A 28 -12.50 -10.82 -4.52
CA GLU A 28 -13.77 -11.44 -4.13
C GLU A 28 -13.58 -12.60 -3.13
N THR A 29 -12.43 -13.27 -3.17
CA THR A 29 -12.12 -14.37 -2.24
C THR A 29 -11.69 -13.88 -0.85
N ILE A 30 -11.42 -12.57 -0.70
CA ILE A 30 -10.96 -11.98 0.56
C ILE A 30 -12.19 -11.62 1.41
N PRO A 31 -12.36 -12.22 2.61
CA PRO A 31 -13.51 -11.90 3.44
C PRO A 31 -13.44 -10.44 3.92
N PRO A 32 -14.58 -9.74 4.09
CA PRO A 32 -14.60 -8.34 4.57
C PRO A 32 -13.95 -8.12 5.94
N THR A 33 -13.83 -9.19 6.73
CA THR A 33 -13.18 -9.19 8.06
C THR A 33 -11.69 -9.46 8.00
N ALA A 34 -11.13 -9.72 6.81
CA ALA A 34 -9.70 -9.96 6.63
C ALA A 34 -8.89 -8.73 7.03
N LYS A 35 -7.86 -8.95 7.85
CA LYS A 35 -6.91 -7.90 8.22
C LYS A 35 -5.73 -7.93 7.26
N ILE A 36 -5.68 -6.97 6.35
CA ILE A 36 -4.55 -6.82 5.42
C ILE A 36 -3.41 -6.10 6.13
N THR A 37 -2.27 -6.77 6.27
CA THR A 37 -1.06 -6.18 6.88
C THR A 37 -0.01 -6.01 5.79
N PRO A 38 0.31 -4.77 5.37
CA PRO A 38 1.31 -4.55 4.34
C PRO A 38 2.70 -4.93 4.86
N VAL A 39 3.38 -5.81 4.13
CA VAL A 39 4.79 -6.15 4.39
C VAL A 39 5.65 -5.23 3.51
N ARG A 40 6.38 -4.31 4.13
CA ARG A 40 7.26 -3.37 3.42
C ARG A 40 8.72 -3.83 3.52
N GLN A 41 9.46 -3.74 2.40
CA GLN A 41 10.92 -3.88 2.39
C GLN A 41 11.65 -2.59 2.82
N GLU A 42 10.95 -1.44 2.82
CA GLU A 42 11.51 -0.14 3.25
C GLU A 42 10.80 0.41 4.50
N GLN A 43 11.59 1.00 5.40
CA GLN A 43 11.17 1.51 6.69
C GLN A 43 10.18 2.68 6.56
N LEU A 44 9.08 2.64 7.33
CA LEU A 44 8.14 3.75 7.47
C LEU A 44 8.85 4.99 8.03
N LYS A 45 8.80 6.13 7.32
CA LYS A 45 9.04 7.42 7.97
C LYS A 45 7.99 7.62 9.06
N LYS A 46 8.43 7.86 10.30
CA LYS A 46 7.56 8.11 11.45
C LYS A 46 6.68 9.36 11.30
N ARG A 47 7.02 10.29 10.40
CA ARG A 47 6.27 11.52 10.12
C ARG A 47 6.36 11.93 8.65
N LEU A 48 5.28 12.52 8.13
CA LEU A 48 5.14 13.07 6.78
C LEU A 48 6.09 14.26 6.47
N GLY A 49 7.00 14.63 7.38
CA GLY A 49 7.86 15.82 7.29
C GLY A 49 9.37 15.56 7.29
N ASP A 50 9.83 14.34 7.57
CA ASP A 50 11.27 14.07 7.51
C ASP A 50 11.66 13.95 6.05
N ARG A 51 12.40 14.93 5.53
CA ARG A 51 12.94 14.89 4.17
C ARG A 51 13.83 13.66 4.02
N PHE A 52 13.82 13.07 2.82
CA PHE A 52 14.72 11.98 2.46
C PHE A 52 16.16 12.40 2.82
N ARG A 53 16.85 11.57 3.59
CA ARG A 53 18.31 11.68 3.68
C ARG A 53 18.84 10.72 2.63
N GLU A 54 19.28 11.28 1.52
CA GLU A 54 20.08 10.57 0.52
C GLU A 54 21.38 10.11 1.20
N LEU A 55 21.75 8.85 0.95
CA LEU A 55 23.13 8.38 0.98
C LEU A 55 23.57 8.22 -0.47
#